data_AF-A0A537EI35-F1
#
_entry.id   AF-A0A537EI35-F1
#
_cell.length_a   1.000
_cell.length_b   1.000
_cell.length_c   1.000
_cell.angle_alpha   90.00
_cell.angle_beta   90.00
_cell.angle_gamma   90.00
#
_symmetry.space_group_name_H-M   'P 1'
#
loop_
_entity.id
_entity.type
_entity.pdbx_description
1 polymer ?
#
loop_
_entity_poly.entity_id
_entity_poly.type
_entity_poly.pdbx_seq_one_letter_code
_entity_poly.pdbx_strand_id
1 'polypeptide(L)'
;MQSQQQSKGEVITEMRGKTDSFSIKDISSSGVKMENNDVGQITGKYQGSFMETVSIHMKTDGTSEWEGKGIQMVGKDMVVVTGHGKGHRGPDGNVMFEGEQKYMTQSPNLSWLNTTKAWIEGAANQADQTFTAKVYAKK
;
A
#
# COMPACT_ATOMS: atom_id res chain seq x y z
N MET A 1 -7.46 23.14 4.72
CA MET A 1 -6.39 22.72 3.78
C MET A 1 -7.06 21.88 2.71
N GLN A 2 -7.20 22.41 1.50
CA GLN A 2 -7.77 21.67 0.37
C GLN A 2 -6.83 20.51 0.04
N SER A 3 -7.33 19.27 0.13
CA SER A 3 -6.65 18.12 -0.45
C SER A 3 -6.39 18.45 -1.91
N GLN A 4 -5.11 18.48 -2.31
CA GLN A 4 -4.76 18.44 -3.71
C GLN A 4 -5.38 17.15 -4.25
N GLN A 5 -6.50 17.29 -4.95
CA GLN A 5 -7.16 16.22 -5.66
C GLN A 5 -6.21 15.85 -6.80
N GLN A 6 -5.21 15.01 -6.50
CA GLN A 6 -4.32 14.46 -7.51
C GLN A 6 -5.21 13.85 -8.59
N SER A 7 -4.96 14.20 -9.85
CA SER A 7 -5.75 13.71 -10.99
C SER A 7 -5.52 12.21 -11.14
N LYS A 8 -6.29 11.41 -10.40
CA LYS A 8 -6.32 9.97 -10.49
C LYS A 8 -6.67 9.59 -11.92
N GLY A 9 -5.82 8.80 -12.56
CA GLY A 9 -6.09 8.24 -13.88
C GLY A 9 -6.83 6.93 -13.76
N GLU A 10 -6.55 6.00 -14.67
CA GLU A 10 -7.18 4.68 -14.69
C GLU A 10 -6.75 3.82 -13.51
N VAL A 11 -7.65 2.95 -13.04
CA VAL A 11 -7.31 1.89 -12.09
C VAL A 11 -6.45 0.86 -12.84
N ILE A 12 -5.26 0.58 -12.31
CA ILE A 12 -4.38 -0.45 -12.84
C ILE A 12 -4.62 -1.80 -12.15
N THR A 13 -4.82 -1.77 -10.83
CA THR A 13 -5.02 -2.98 -10.03
C THR A 13 -5.90 -2.74 -8.81
N GLU A 14 -6.54 -3.80 -8.37
CA GLU A 14 -7.17 -3.92 -7.05
C GLU A 14 -6.40 -4.94 -6.22
N MET A 15 -6.26 -4.66 -4.93
CA MET A 15 -5.53 -5.50 -3.99
C MET A 15 -6.48 -5.95 -2.88
N ARG A 16 -6.33 -7.22 -2.48
CA ARG A 16 -6.92 -7.75 -1.26
C ARG A 16 -5.84 -8.49 -0.49
N GLY A 17 -5.62 -8.09 0.75
CA GLY A 17 -4.58 -8.67 1.59
C GLY A 17 -5.03 -8.92 3.00
N LYS A 18 -4.15 -9.60 3.73
CA LYS A 18 -4.23 -9.80 5.17
C LYS A 18 -2.85 -9.59 5.78
N THR A 19 -2.83 -9.21 7.05
CA THR A 19 -1.60 -9.16 7.83
C THR A 19 -1.24 -10.57 8.29
N ASP A 20 -0.01 -10.97 8.00
CA ASP A 20 0.58 -12.25 8.42
C ASP A 20 1.29 -12.11 9.77
N SER A 21 1.95 -10.96 10.01
CA SER A 21 2.58 -10.65 11.29
C SER A 21 2.69 -9.14 11.52
N PHE A 22 2.79 -8.74 12.79
CA PHE A 22 3.05 -7.36 13.19
C PHE A 22 4.03 -7.30 14.36
N SER A 23 4.75 -6.19 14.48
CA SER A 23 5.65 -5.91 15.59
C SER A 23 5.64 -4.42 15.93
N ILE A 24 5.66 -4.12 17.23
CA ILE A 24 5.89 -2.76 17.73
C ILE A 24 7.40 -2.57 17.80
N LYS A 25 7.90 -1.53 17.13
CA LYS A 25 9.33 -1.21 17.08
C LYS A 25 9.72 -0.18 18.13
N ASP A 26 8.84 0.79 18.39
CA ASP A 26 9.09 1.88 19.34
C ASP A 26 7.77 2.50 19.83
N ILE A 27 7.77 3.02 21.06
CA ILE A 27 6.69 3.81 21.64
C ILE A 27 7.32 5.04 22.30
N SER A 28 6.92 6.23 21.84
CA SER A 28 7.41 7.50 22.37
C SER A 28 6.31 8.56 22.44
N SER A 29 6.66 9.76 22.90
CA SER A 29 5.74 10.91 22.87
C SER A 29 5.31 11.31 21.45
N SER A 30 6.08 10.92 20.43
CA SER A 30 5.73 11.16 19.02
C SER A 30 4.74 10.13 18.45
N GLY A 31 4.38 9.10 19.21
CA GLY A 31 3.48 8.03 18.80
C GLY A 31 4.14 6.65 18.79
N VAL A 32 3.58 5.74 17.99
CA VAL A 32 3.97 4.33 17.93
C VAL A 32 4.56 4.02 16.56
N LYS A 33 5.74 3.40 16.54
CA LYS A 33 6.32 2.83 15.32
C LYS A 33 6.07 1.34 15.27
N MET A 34 5.57 0.87 14.15
CA MET A 34 5.23 -0.53 13.93
C MET A 34 5.75 -1.01 12.58
N GLU A 35 5.81 -2.32 12.45
CA GLU A 35 6.03 -2.99 11.17
C GLU A 35 5.04 -4.13 11.04
N ASN A 36 4.35 -4.22 9.91
CA ASN A 36 3.51 -5.35 9.55
C ASN A 36 4.00 -5.99 8.26
N ASN A 37 3.87 -7.32 8.19
CA ASN A 37 4.08 -8.07 6.97
C ASN A 37 2.72 -8.54 6.46
N ASP A 38 2.43 -8.21 5.21
CA ASP A 38 1.16 -8.54 4.59
C ASP A 38 1.36 -9.47 3.40
N VAL A 39 0.33 -10.27 3.14
CA VAL A 39 0.26 -11.15 1.97
C VAL A 39 -1.12 -11.06 1.33
N GLY A 40 -1.20 -11.26 0.02
CA GLY A 40 -2.49 -11.17 -0.65
C GLY A 40 -2.45 -11.43 -2.15
N GLN A 41 -3.51 -10.95 -2.81
CA GLN A 41 -3.74 -11.11 -4.24
C GLN A 41 -4.00 -9.75 -4.90
N ILE A 42 -3.60 -9.67 -6.16
CA ILE A 42 -3.78 -8.55 -7.07
C ILE A 42 -4.62 -9.01 -8.26
N THR A 43 -5.59 -8.18 -8.65
CA THR A 43 -6.38 -8.33 -9.88
C THR A 43 -6.38 -7.03 -10.68
N GLY A 44 -6.68 -7.08 -11.97
CA GLY A 44 -6.73 -5.90 -12.84
C GLY A 44 -5.93 -6.09 -14.13
N LYS A 45 -5.19 -5.05 -14.54
CA LYS A 45 -4.34 -5.10 -15.76
C LYS A 45 -3.26 -6.19 -15.71
N TYR A 46 -2.88 -6.60 -14.50
CA TYR A 46 -2.13 -7.82 -14.25
C TYR A 46 -2.70 -8.50 -13.00
N GLN A 47 -2.44 -9.80 -12.86
CA GLN A 47 -2.91 -10.60 -11.73
C GLN A 47 -1.75 -11.36 -11.10
N GLY A 48 -1.77 -11.48 -9.77
CA GLY A 48 -0.68 -12.13 -9.06
C GLY A 48 -0.88 -12.18 -7.56
N SER A 49 0.07 -12.79 -6.87
CA SER A 49 0.18 -12.70 -5.42
C SER A 49 1.15 -11.60 -5.04
N PHE A 50 1.07 -11.12 -3.80
CA PHE A 50 2.07 -10.23 -3.24
C PHE A 50 2.42 -10.60 -1.81
N MET A 51 3.61 -10.16 -1.41
CA MET A 51 4.00 -10.02 -0.02
C MET A 51 4.71 -8.68 0.18
N GLU A 52 4.51 -8.05 1.32
CA GLU A 52 5.12 -6.77 1.64
C GLU A 52 5.43 -6.62 3.12
N THR A 53 6.36 -5.72 3.41
CA THR A 53 6.63 -5.22 4.75
C THR A 53 6.33 -3.72 4.75
N VAL A 54 5.48 -3.29 5.66
CA VAL A 54 5.08 -1.89 5.82
C VAL A 54 5.58 -1.38 7.17
N SER A 55 6.40 -0.35 7.14
CA SER A 55 6.78 0.42 8.32
C SER A 55 5.76 1.52 8.53
N ILE A 56 5.20 1.63 9.73
CA ILE A 56 4.14 2.59 10.06
C ILE A 56 4.58 3.44 11.25
N HIS A 57 4.41 4.75 11.15
CA HIS A 57 4.46 5.66 12.29
C HIS A 57 3.05 6.20 12.56
N MET A 58 2.39 5.64 13.57
CA MET A 58 1.12 6.13 14.07
C MET A 58 1.37 7.32 15.00
N LYS A 59 0.82 8.48 14.67
CA LYS A 59 0.95 9.72 15.44
C LYS A 59 -0.16 9.80 16.48
N THR A 60 0.07 10.62 17.51
CA THR A 60 -0.87 10.84 18.62
C THR A 60 -2.13 11.60 18.21
N ASP A 61 -2.10 12.28 17.05
CA ASP A 61 -3.24 13.00 16.48
C ASP A 61 -4.20 12.09 15.67
N GLY A 62 -3.94 10.78 15.63
CA GLY A 62 -4.76 9.80 14.91
C GLY A 62 -4.43 9.67 13.42
N THR A 63 -3.43 10.40 12.92
CA THR A 63 -2.85 10.19 11.58
C THR A 63 -1.67 9.23 11.63
N SER A 64 -1.23 8.77 10.46
CA SER A 64 -0.05 7.92 10.32
C SER A 64 0.72 8.24 9.05
N GLU A 65 1.99 7.90 9.05
CA GLU A 65 2.84 7.83 7.87
C GLU A 65 3.29 6.38 7.69
N TRP A 66 3.44 5.97 6.43
CA TRP A 66 3.85 4.61 6.13
C TRP A 66 4.86 4.56 4.98
N GLU A 67 5.71 3.54 5.02
CA GLU A 67 6.63 3.17 3.95
C GLU A 67 6.50 1.67 3.69
N GLY A 68 6.23 1.29 2.45
CA GLY A 68 6.04 -0.10 2.04
C GLY A 68 7.16 -0.57 1.12
N LYS A 69 7.57 -1.82 1.30
CA LYS A 69 8.44 -2.56 0.38
C LYS A 69 7.83 -3.93 0.13
N GLY A 70 7.69 -4.32 -1.13
CA GLY A 70 7.00 -5.56 -1.47
C GLY A 70 7.47 -6.19 -2.77
N ILE A 71 7.07 -7.44 -2.94
CA ILE A 71 7.27 -8.22 -4.15
C ILE A 71 5.92 -8.75 -4.59
N GLN A 72 5.64 -8.62 -5.89
CA GLN A 72 4.47 -9.19 -6.54
C GLN A 72 4.92 -10.25 -7.55
N MET A 73 4.26 -11.40 -7.52
CA MET A 73 4.51 -12.52 -8.43
C MET A 73 3.36 -12.65 -9.42
N VAL A 74 3.63 -12.38 -10.69
CA VAL A 74 2.70 -12.44 -11.82
C VAL A 74 3.06 -13.63 -12.68
N GLY A 75 2.55 -14.81 -12.31
CA GLY A 75 3.01 -16.07 -12.87
C GLY A 75 4.49 -16.30 -12.54
N LYS A 76 5.36 -16.28 -13.55
CA LYS A 76 6.82 -16.37 -13.39
C LYS A 76 7.52 -15.02 -13.27
N ASP A 77 6.80 -13.93 -13.53
CA ASP A 77 7.37 -12.59 -13.56
C ASP A 77 7.33 -11.96 -12.17
N MET A 78 8.37 -11.22 -11.83
CA MET A 78 8.49 -10.52 -10.55
C MET A 78 8.39 -9.01 -10.75
N VAL A 79 7.66 -8.34 -9.87
CA VAL A 79 7.60 -6.88 -9.74
C VAL A 79 7.98 -6.52 -8.32
N VAL A 80 9.01 -5.69 -8.15
CA VAL A 80 9.35 -5.06 -6.87
C VAL A 80 8.55 -3.77 -6.75
N VAL A 81 7.96 -3.54 -5.58
CA VAL A 81 7.18 -2.35 -5.28
C VAL A 81 7.77 -1.65 -4.07
N THR A 82 7.93 -0.34 -4.18
CA THR A 82 8.12 0.51 -3.00
C THR A 82 7.04 1.57 -2.98
N GLY A 83 6.67 2.03 -1.79
CA GLY A 83 5.69 3.08 -1.65
C GLY A 83 5.85 3.83 -0.35
N HIS A 84 5.24 5.00 -0.29
CA HIS A 84 5.11 5.75 0.94
C HIS A 84 3.84 6.58 0.90
N GLY A 85 3.32 6.90 2.06
CA GLY A 85 2.07 7.64 2.14
C GLY A 85 1.65 7.97 3.55
N LYS A 86 0.35 8.26 3.66
CA LYS A 86 -0.29 8.64 4.91
C LYS A 86 -1.50 7.77 5.15
N GLY A 87 -1.91 7.71 6.41
CA GLY A 87 -3.17 7.12 6.80
C GLY A 87 -3.85 7.90 7.90
N HIS A 88 -5.13 7.65 8.08
CA HIS A 88 -5.92 8.21 9.17
C HIS A 88 -7.03 7.23 9.54
N ARG A 89 -7.53 7.35 10.76
CA ARG A 89 -8.68 6.54 11.19
C ARG A 89 -9.98 7.12 10.62
N GLY A 90 -10.71 6.29 9.90
CA GLY A 90 -12.04 6.59 9.38
C GLY A 90 -13.13 6.52 10.46
N PRO A 91 -14.34 7.04 10.17
CA PRO A 91 -15.46 7.05 11.11
C PRO A 91 -15.97 5.66 11.50
N ASP A 92 -15.78 4.68 10.63
CA ASP A 92 -16.14 3.27 10.82
C ASP A 92 -15.07 2.48 11.60
N GLY A 93 -13.99 3.14 12.02
CA GLY A 93 -12.88 2.54 12.75
C GLY A 93 -11.80 1.91 11.85
N ASN A 94 -12.01 1.85 10.54
CA ASN A 94 -10.99 1.39 9.59
C ASN A 94 -9.86 2.42 9.48
N VAL A 95 -8.66 1.97 9.10
CA VAL A 95 -7.57 2.86 8.74
C VAL A 95 -7.62 3.09 7.25
N MET A 96 -7.94 4.33 6.85
CA MET A 96 -7.86 4.76 5.47
C MET A 96 -6.41 5.12 5.17
N PHE A 97 -5.86 4.68 4.05
CA PHE A 97 -4.50 5.01 3.64
C PHE A 97 -4.44 5.40 2.16
N GLU A 98 -3.48 6.25 1.84
CA GLU A 98 -3.19 6.66 0.47
C GLU A 98 -1.71 7.02 0.32
N GLY A 99 -1.16 6.89 -0.88
CA GLY A 99 0.24 7.22 -1.13
C GLY A 99 0.73 6.90 -2.52
N GLU A 100 2.01 7.16 -2.74
CA GLU A 100 2.68 6.89 -4.01
C GLU A 100 3.28 5.50 -4.03
N GLN A 101 3.27 4.86 -5.21
CA GLN A 101 3.98 3.62 -5.46
C GLN A 101 4.92 3.76 -6.66
N LYS A 102 6.04 3.04 -6.58
CA LYS A 102 7.01 2.87 -7.66
C LYS A 102 7.21 1.39 -7.90
N TYR A 103 7.43 1.05 -9.17
CA TYR A 103 7.67 -0.32 -9.59
C TYR A 103 9.06 -0.50 -10.17
N MET A 104 9.59 -1.69 -10.01
CA MET A 104 10.78 -2.17 -10.71
C MET A 104 10.55 -3.60 -11.17
N THR A 105 10.71 -3.86 -12.46
CA THR A 105 10.60 -5.20 -13.04
C THR A 105 11.52 -5.36 -14.24
N GLN A 106 12.00 -6.59 -14.43
CA GLN A 106 12.73 -7.01 -15.64
C GLN A 106 11.82 -7.72 -16.65
N SER A 107 10.53 -7.93 -16.33
CA SER A 107 9.60 -8.57 -17.26
C SER A 107 9.32 -7.67 -18.47
N PRO A 108 9.54 -8.15 -19.71
CA PRO A 108 9.16 -7.40 -20.91
C PRO A 108 7.66 -7.09 -20.96
N ASN A 109 6.83 -8.03 -20.50
CA ASN A 109 5.36 -7.92 -20.52
C ASN A 109 4.84 -6.89 -19.51
N LEU A 110 5.61 -6.62 -18.46
CA LEU A 110 5.25 -5.67 -17.39
C LEU A 110 6.13 -4.42 -17.40
N SER A 111 6.94 -4.22 -18.44
CA SER A 111 7.91 -3.12 -18.54
C SER A 111 7.28 -1.72 -18.42
N TRP A 112 6.01 -1.57 -18.78
CA TRP A 112 5.24 -0.33 -18.62
C TRP A 112 5.11 0.11 -17.14
N LEU A 113 5.20 -0.81 -16.18
CA LEU A 113 5.17 -0.48 -14.75
C LEU A 113 6.39 0.37 -14.35
N ASN A 114 7.56 0.16 -14.96
CA ASN A 114 8.80 0.88 -14.63
C ASN A 114 8.69 2.40 -14.84
N THR A 115 7.79 2.86 -15.71
CA THR A 115 7.55 4.28 -15.99
C THR A 115 6.21 4.77 -15.47
N THR A 116 5.41 3.89 -14.86
CA THR A 116 4.10 4.23 -14.30
C THR A 116 4.27 4.99 -12.99
N LYS A 117 3.68 6.18 -12.91
CA LYS A 117 3.49 6.90 -11.64
C LYS A 117 2.24 6.36 -10.98
N ALA A 118 2.35 5.61 -9.89
CA ALA A 118 1.19 5.02 -9.24
C ALA A 118 0.74 5.76 -7.98
N TRP A 119 -0.57 5.76 -7.75
CA TRP A 119 -1.21 6.17 -6.51
C TRP A 119 -2.00 5.01 -5.95
N ILE A 120 -1.78 4.65 -4.70
CA ILE A 120 -2.58 3.65 -3.99
C ILE A 120 -3.54 4.36 -3.03
N GLU A 121 -4.76 3.84 -2.90
CA GLU A 121 -5.65 4.15 -1.79
C GLU A 121 -6.36 2.90 -1.31
N GLY A 122 -6.65 2.83 -0.01
CA GLY A 122 -7.28 1.65 0.56
C GLY A 122 -7.80 1.86 1.97
N ALA A 123 -8.37 0.78 2.50
CA ALA A 123 -8.86 0.70 3.86
C ALA A 123 -8.38 -0.60 4.51
N ALA A 124 -7.84 -0.49 5.72
CA ALA A 124 -7.43 -1.62 6.53
C ALA A 124 -8.33 -1.76 7.76
N ASN A 125 -8.83 -2.97 7.98
CA ASN A 125 -9.57 -3.34 9.18
C ASN A 125 -8.59 -4.06 10.13
N GLN A 126 -8.27 -3.39 11.24
CA GLN A 126 -7.32 -3.93 12.23
C GLN A 126 -7.87 -5.12 13.02
N ALA A 127 -9.19 -5.20 13.22
CA ALA A 127 -9.80 -6.31 13.95
C ALA A 127 -9.73 -7.60 13.14
N ASP A 128 -10.05 -7.52 11.84
CA ASP A 128 -10.01 -8.65 10.92
C ASP A 128 -8.62 -8.90 10.33
N GLN A 129 -7.66 -7.98 10.58
CA GLN A 129 -6.31 -8.00 10.00
C GLN A 129 -6.33 -8.13 8.47
N THR A 130 -7.25 -7.41 7.83
CA THR A 130 -7.42 -7.42 6.36
C THR A 130 -7.40 -6.03 5.79
N PHE A 131 -7.11 -5.92 4.50
CA PHE A 131 -7.25 -4.67 3.77
C PHE A 131 -7.70 -4.90 2.34
N THR A 132 -8.26 -3.84 1.77
CA THR A 132 -8.47 -3.70 0.33
C THR A 132 -7.87 -2.39 -0.16
N ALA A 133 -7.36 -2.39 -1.38
CA ALA A 133 -6.82 -1.19 -2.00
C ALA A 133 -7.07 -1.16 -3.50
N LYS A 134 -7.02 0.04 -4.06
CA LYS A 134 -6.99 0.31 -5.49
C LYS A 134 -5.74 1.09 -5.82
N VAL A 135 -5.12 0.73 -6.94
CA VAL A 135 -3.97 1.44 -7.47
C VAL A 135 -4.32 2.07 -8.80
N TYR A 136 -3.92 3.32 -8.97
CA TYR A 136 -4.21 4.16 -10.12
C TYR A 136 -2.92 4.56 -10.81
N ALA A 137 -2.92 4.56 -12.15
CA ALA A 137 -1.91 5.28 -12.90
C ALA A 137 -2.24 6.78 -12.84
N LYS A 138 -1.34 7.60 -12.28
CA LYS A 138 -1.48 9.06 -12.29
C LYS A 138 -1.41 9.59 -13.72
N LYS A 139 -2.23 10.61 -14.01
CA LYS A 139 -2.12 11.40 -15.25
C LYS A 139 -0.98 12.41 -15.15
#